data_AF-A0A7K0VRU2-F1
#
_entry.id   AF-A0A7K0VRU2-F1
#
_cell.length_a   1.000
_cell.length_b   1.000
_cell.length_c   1.000
_cell.angle_alpha   90.00
_cell.angle_beta   90.00
_cell.angle_gamma   90.00
#
_symmetry.space_group_name_H-M   'P 1'
#
loop_
_entity.id
_entity.type
_entity.pdbx_description
1 polymer ?
#
loop_
_entity_poly.entity_id
_entity_poly.type
_entity_poly.pdbx_seq_one_letter_code
_entity_poly.pdbx_strand_id
1 'polypeptide(L)'
;RHADVILPPPSHLERSHYDMVFTAFSIRNVANFSEAVFEREADQPDEWQILAKLAGIAQGAGADVDPAVIDEYIFGSLLSNLLKDKSSPIHGRSEEEIRDLVDATQLNGPERILDTLLRTGPYGEAFGANPKGINLQTLRDQPHGVDFGALEPRIPEVLRTPSGKVELAPTELLADLDRLKEAMHQVDVDGLLLVGRRHLRSNNSWMHNVSVLMKGKPRCTLLMHPEDATRAGVVDGGNARITSRVGSIVAVVEITQNIRPRVVSLPHGWGHGVSGTKMTIAAERAGVNSNVLTDEDQMDPLSGTSVLNGIPVHIEAVIHS
;
A
#
# COMPACT_ATOMS: atom_id res chain seq x y z
N ARG A 1 -18.64 -8.49 -1.65
CA ARG A 1 -19.70 -9.45 -1.26
C ARG A 1 -20.59 -8.93 -0.14
N HIS A 2 -20.06 -8.11 0.78
CA HIS A 2 -20.82 -7.57 1.92
C HIS A 2 -21.26 -6.11 1.75
N ALA A 3 -20.95 -5.49 0.61
CA ALA A 3 -21.27 -4.08 0.39
C ALA A 3 -22.69 -3.94 -0.15
N ASP A 4 -23.44 -2.97 0.38
CA ASP A 4 -24.77 -2.59 -0.12
C ASP A 4 -24.66 -1.82 -1.45
N VAL A 5 -23.61 -1.01 -1.59
CA VAL A 5 -23.32 -0.20 -2.77
C VAL A 5 -21.86 -0.39 -3.17
N ILE A 6 -21.60 -0.50 -4.48
CA ILE A 6 -20.25 -0.58 -5.05
C ILE A 6 -20.10 0.59 -6.02
N LEU A 7 -19.08 1.41 -5.83
CA LEU A 7 -18.73 2.54 -6.70
C LEU A 7 -17.38 2.21 -7.36
N PRO A 8 -17.39 1.57 -8.55
CA PRO A 8 -16.14 1.12 -9.17
C PRO A 8 -15.40 2.33 -9.77
N PRO A 9 -14.14 2.60 -9.36
CA PRO A 9 -13.30 3.56 -10.06
C PRO A 9 -12.88 2.97 -11.43
N PRO A 10 -12.30 3.80 -12.32
CA PRO A 10 -11.65 3.32 -13.53
C PRO A 10 -10.55 2.29 -13.23
N SER A 11 -10.26 1.43 -14.20
CA SER A 11 -9.11 0.54 -14.13
C SER A 11 -7.82 1.34 -13.96
N HIS A 12 -6.79 0.70 -13.39
CA HIS A 12 -5.45 1.28 -13.32
C HIS A 12 -4.85 1.60 -14.70
N LEU A 13 -5.38 0.99 -15.76
CA LEU A 13 -4.96 1.25 -17.14
C LEU A 13 -5.76 2.38 -17.81
N GLU A 14 -6.85 2.83 -17.19
CA GLU A 14 -7.77 3.85 -17.71
C GLU A 14 -7.62 5.18 -16.96
N ARG A 15 -6.58 5.31 -16.14
CA ARG A 15 -6.28 6.53 -15.38
C ARG A 15 -4.79 6.82 -15.43
N SER A 16 -4.46 8.10 -15.32
CA SER A 16 -3.07 8.52 -15.14
C SER A 16 -2.57 8.20 -13.73
N HIS A 17 -1.25 8.18 -13.56
CA HIS A 17 -0.61 7.89 -12.28
C HIS A 17 0.67 8.70 -12.08
N TYR A 18 0.82 9.23 -10.88
CA TYR A 18 2.05 9.81 -10.36
C TYR A 18 2.31 9.22 -8.98
N ASP A 19 3.46 8.59 -8.78
CA ASP A 19 3.78 7.92 -7.52
C ASP A 19 4.28 8.91 -6.47
N MET A 20 3.42 9.24 -5.51
CA MET A 20 3.82 10.08 -4.37
C MET A 20 4.42 9.28 -3.22
N VAL A 21 4.03 8.01 -3.06
CA VAL A 21 4.33 7.24 -1.85
C VAL A 21 5.69 6.56 -1.96
N PHE A 22 5.95 5.81 -3.03
CA PHE A 22 7.22 5.10 -3.15
C PHE A 22 8.38 6.01 -3.55
N THR A 23 8.08 7.19 -4.12
CA THR A 23 9.10 8.22 -4.34
C THR A 23 9.78 8.64 -3.03
N ALA A 24 9.09 8.59 -1.88
CA ALA A 24 9.69 8.87 -0.57
C ALA A 24 10.73 7.82 -0.12
N PHE A 25 10.75 6.62 -0.71
CA PHE A 25 11.76 5.59 -0.47
C PHE A 25 12.87 5.57 -1.52
N SER A 26 12.83 6.49 -2.49
CA SER A 26 13.81 6.55 -3.57
C SER A 26 15.15 7.07 -3.05
N ILE A 27 16.25 6.55 -3.60
CA ILE A 27 17.62 7.04 -3.29
C ILE A 27 18.05 8.20 -4.21
N ARG A 28 17.15 8.66 -5.07
CA ARG A 28 17.33 9.76 -6.04
C ARG A 28 16.05 10.56 -6.10
N ASN A 29 16.17 11.85 -6.38
CA ASN A 29 15.03 12.71 -6.64
C ASN A 29 14.55 12.43 -8.06
N VAL A 30 13.36 11.86 -8.19
CA VAL A 30 12.77 11.49 -9.50
C VAL A 30 11.33 11.97 -9.58
N ALA A 31 10.87 12.24 -10.79
CA ALA A 31 9.46 12.47 -11.11
C ALA A 31 9.09 11.65 -12.34
N ASN A 32 8.04 10.84 -12.23
CA ASN A 32 7.51 10.07 -13.36
C ASN A 32 5.98 10.16 -13.36
N PHE A 33 5.44 10.44 -14.53
CA PHE A 33 4.01 10.46 -14.78
C PHE A 33 3.69 9.41 -15.84
N SER A 34 2.70 8.58 -15.57
CA SER A 34 2.17 7.60 -16.51
C SER A 34 0.78 8.05 -16.96
N GLU A 35 0.58 8.20 -18.26
CA GLU A 35 -0.73 8.47 -18.83
C GLU A 35 -1.62 7.22 -18.77
N ALA A 36 -2.94 7.43 -18.90
CA ALA A 36 -3.87 6.34 -19.10
C ALA A 36 -3.52 5.61 -20.41
N VAL A 37 -3.52 4.28 -20.36
CA VAL A 37 -3.25 3.42 -21.53
C VAL A 37 -4.50 3.24 -22.37
N PHE A 38 -5.67 3.21 -21.72
CA PHE A 38 -6.98 3.07 -22.35
C PHE A 38 -7.87 4.26 -22.03
N GLU A 39 -8.76 4.57 -22.96
CA GLU A 39 -9.84 5.52 -22.70
C GLU A 39 -10.85 4.92 -21.73
N ARG A 40 -11.43 5.77 -20.89
CA ARG A 40 -12.57 5.41 -20.04
C ARG A 40 -13.85 5.45 -20.84
N GLU A 41 -14.83 4.66 -20.43
CA GLU A 41 -16.20 4.82 -20.91
C GLU A 41 -16.72 6.22 -20.56
N ALA A 42 -17.48 6.84 -21.47
CA ALA A 42 -17.87 8.24 -21.37
C ALA A 42 -18.75 8.56 -20.13
N ASP A 43 -19.49 7.57 -19.64
CA ASP A 43 -20.37 7.67 -18.47
C ASP A 43 -19.72 7.15 -17.17
N GLN A 44 -18.50 6.62 -17.25
CA GLN A 44 -17.77 6.14 -16.08
C GLN A 44 -17.13 7.32 -15.33
N PRO A 45 -17.48 7.56 -14.07
CA PRO A 45 -16.82 8.58 -13.28
C PRO A 45 -15.38 8.19 -12.97
N ASP A 46 -14.50 9.19 -12.93
CA ASP A 46 -13.16 9.03 -12.39
C ASP A 46 -13.18 8.80 -10.86
N GLU A 47 -12.11 8.24 -10.30
CA GLU A 47 -12.00 7.98 -8.86
C GLU A 47 -12.14 9.28 -8.06
N TRP A 48 -11.50 10.36 -8.50
CA TRP A 48 -11.60 11.64 -7.81
C TRP A 48 -13.02 12.23 -7.85
N GLN A 49 -13.79 11.97 -8.93
CA GLN A 49 -15.17 12.44 -9.04
C GLN A 49 -16.07 11.70 -8.04
N ILE A 50 -15.85 10.39 -7.88
CA ILE A 50 -16.53 9.59 -6.85
C ILE A 50 -16.23 10.16 -5.46
N LEU A 51 -14.95 10.38 -5.14
CA LEU A 51 -14.52 10.90 -3.84
C LEU A 51 -15.05 12.32 -3.57
N ALA A 52 -14.96 13.21 -4.56
CA ALA A 52 -15.48 14.57 -4.48
C ALA A 52 -17.00 14.59 -4.25
N LYS A 53 -17.75 13.74 -4.96
CA LYS A 53 -19.19 13.61 -4.77
C LYS A 53 -19.54 13.12 -3.36
N LEU A 54 -18.84 12.10 -2.87
CA LEU A 54 -19.02 11.60 -1.50
C LEU A 54 -18.71 12.68 -0.45
N ALA A 55 -17.65 13.46 -0.65
CA ALA A 55 -17.30 14.58 0.20
C ALA A 55 -18.37 15.68 0.19
N GLY A 56 -18.93 16.00 -0.98
CA GLY A 56 -20.03 16.96 -1.11
C GLY A 56 -21.32 16.48 -0.40
N ILE A 57 -21.68 15.21 -0.56
CA ILE A 57 -22.81 14.59 0.15
C ILE A 57 -22.60 14.66 1.66
N ALA A 58 -21.42 14.30 2.16
CA ALA A 58 -21.10 14.33 3.59
C ALA A 58 -21.16 15.76 4.18
N GLN A 59 -20.90 16.78 3.36
CA GLN A 59 -21.02 18.19 3.73
C GLN A 59 -22.43 18.77 3.58
N GLY A 60 -23.40 17.97 3.15
CA GLY A 60 -24.81 18.38 3.04
C GLY A 60 -25.20 19.01 1.70
N ALA A 61 -24.35 18.94 0.67
CA ALA A 61 -24.66 19.47 -0.66
C ALA A 61 -25.69 18.63 -1.45
N GLY A 62 -26.05 17.45 -0.94
CA GLY A 62 -26.99 16.52 -1.58
C GLY A 62 -26.35 15.61 -2.61
N ALA A 63 -27.11 14.62 -3.09
CA ALA A 63 -26.62 13.57 -4.00
C ALA A 63 -26.42 14.05 -5.45
N ASP A 64 -26.97 15.22 -5.80
CA ASP A 64 -26.86 15.81 -7.14
C ASP A 64 -25.71 16.84 -7.23
N VAL A 65 -24.88 16.95 -6.18
CA VAL A 65 -23.70 17.83 -6.20
C VAL A 65 -22.79 17.48 -7.36
N ASP A 66 -22.43 18.50 -8.13
CA ASP A 66 -21.44 18.40 -9.19
C ASP A 66 -20.04 18.25 -8.56
N PRO A 67 -19.30 17.16 -8.83
CA PRO A 67 -17.93 16.97 -8.34
C PRO A 67 -17.00 18.15 -8.67
N ALA A 68 -17.23 18.86 -9.79
CA ALA A 68 -16.42 20.01 -10.20
C ALA A 68 -16.48 21.17 -9.18
N VAL A 69 -17.60 21.33 -8.46
CA VAL A 69 -17.73 22.36 -7.42
C VAL A 69 -16.80 22.06 -6.24
N ILE A 70 -16.70 20.79 -5.86
CA ILE A 70 -15.83 20.34 -4.77
C ILE A 70 -14.36 20.41 -5.20
N ASP A 71 -14.05 20.02 -6.44
CA ASP A 71 -12.71 20.16 -7.01
C ASP A 71 -12.26 21.63 -7.03
N GLU A 72 -13.12 22.55 -7.48
CA GLU A 72 -12.79 23.98 -7.52
C GLU A 72 -12.55 24.56 -6.12
N TYR A 73 -13.36 24.16 -5.14
CA TYR A 73 -13.13 24.58 -3.75
C TYR A 73 -11.77 24.08 -3.22
N ILE A 74 -11.43 22.80 -3.45
CA ILE A 74 -10.15 22.22 -3.02
C ILE A 74 -8.98 22.93 -3.71
N PHE A 75 -9.07 23.12 -5.02
CA PHE A 75 -8.03 23.79 -5.80
C PHE A 75 -7.86 25.25 -5.37
N GLY A 76 -8.94 26.00 -5.18
CA GLY A 76 -8.89 27.38 -4.70
C GLY A 76 -8.24 27.50 -3.32
N SER A 77 -8.53 26.56 -2.41
CA SER A 77 -7.86 26.51 -1.11
C SER A 77 -6.36 26.22 -1.23
N LEU A 78 -5.96 25.26 -2.07
CA LEU A 78 -4.55 24.96 -2.34
C LEU A 78 -3.82 26.19 -2.89
N LEU A 79 -4.37 26.81 -3.93
CA LEU A 79 -3.79 27.98 -4.59
C LEU A 79 -3.65 29.15 -3.61
N SER A 80 -4.70 29.44 -2.84
CA SER A 80 -4.66 30.50 -1.82
C SER A 80 -3.55 30.29 -0.80
N ASN A 81 -3.33 29.04 -0.38
CA ASN A 81 -2.25 28.70 0.55
C ASN A 81 -0.87 28.90 -0.09
N LEU A 82 -0.68 28.45 -1.34
CA LEU A 82 0.58 28.62 -2.07
C LEU A 82 0.93 30.08 -2.33
N LEU A 83 -0.05 30.95 -2.56
CA LEU A 83 0.17 32.38 -2.77
C LEU A 83 0.56 33.10 -1.46
N LYS A 84 0.07 32.62 -0.32
CA LYS A 84 0.33 33.18 1.02
C LYS A 84 1.62 32.66 1.66
N ASP A 85 2.04 31.44 1.32
CA ASP A 85 3.24 30.82 1.85
C ASP A 85 4.51 31.53 1.35
N LYS A 86 5.32 32.05 2.26
CA LYS A 86 6.58 32.76 1.93
C LYS A 86 7.65 31.84 1.33
N SER A 87 7.54 30.53 1.52
CA SER A 87 8.45 29.54 0.96
C SER A 87 8.07 29.14 -0.48
N SER A 88 6.86 29.46 -0.91
CA SER A 88 6.37 29.16 -2.24
C SER A 88 7.03 30.06 -3.30
N PRO A 89 7.42 29.52 -4.46
CA PRO A 89 8.02 30.32 -5.54
C PRO A 89 7.00 31.26 -6.22
N ILE A 90 5.71 31.14 -5.91
CA ILE A 90 4.66 32.04 -6.39
C ILE A 90 4.12 32.96 -5.28
N HIS A 91 4.82 33.07 -4.15
CA HIS A 91 4.43 33.95 -3.05
C HIS A 91 4.15 35.38 -3.54
N GLY A 92 2.98 35.92 -3.21
CA GLY A 92 2.60 37.30 -3.54
C GLY A 92 2.27 37.57 -5.01
N ARG A 93 2.23 36.54 -5.89
CA ARG A 93 1.73 36.70 -7.26
C ARG A 93 0.21 36.89 -7.28
N SER A 94 -0.33 37.38 -8.41
CA SER A 94 -1.76 37.56 -8.59
C SER A 94 -2.46 36.20 -8.70
N GLU A 95 -3.55 36.01 -7.95
CA GLU A 95 -4.36 34.79 -8.06
C GLU A 95 -5.00 34.68 -9.46
N GLU A 96 -5.49 35.79 -10.02
CA GLU A 96 -6.06 35.85 -11.37
C GLU A 96 -5.05 35.39 -12.43
N GLU A 97 -3.82 35.90 -12.35
CA GLU A 97 -2.74 35.52 -13.27
C GLU A 97 -2.43 34.01 -13.21
N ILE A 98 -2.31 33.45 -12.00
CA ILE A 98 -2.00 32.03 -11.86
C ILE A 98 -3.18 31.17 -12.32
N ARG A 99 -4.43 31.60 -12.05
CA ARG A 99 -5.62 30.91 -12.54
C ARG A 99 -5.69 30.88 -14.06
N ASP A 100 -5.46 32.00 -14.73
CA ASP A 100 -5.44 32.06 -16.20
C ASP A 100 -4.42 31.06 -16.79
N LEU A 101 -3.23 30.98 -16.17
CA LEU A 101 -2.18 30.04 -16.60
C LEU A 101 -2.56 28.57 -16.35
N VAL A 102 -3.24 28.28 -15.24
CA VAL A 102 -3.74 26.94 -14.94
C VAL A 102 -4.89 26.57 -15.86
N ASP A 103 -5.87 27.45 -16.08
CA ASP A 103 -7.03 27.21 -16.93
C ASP A 103 -6.63 26.99 -18.39
N ALA A 104 -5.57 27.65 -18.85
CA ALA A 104 -4.98 27.43 -20.17
C ALA A 104 -4.47 25.99 -20.38
N THR A 105 -4.18 25.24 -19.32
CA THR A 105 -3.80 23.82 -19.40
C THR A 105 -4.97 22.88 -19.66
N GLN A 106 -6.21 23.33 -19.41
CA GLN A 106 -7.45 22.54 -19.45
C GLN A 106 -7.45 21.32 -18.52
N LEU A 107 -6.49 21.23 -17.60
CA LEU A 107 -6.43 20.17 -16.60
C LEU A 107 -7.53 20.38 -15.56
N ASN A 108 -8.01 19.27 -14.99
CA ASN A 108 -8.98 19.26 -13.90
C ASN A 108 -8.60 18.23 -12.85
N GLY A 109 -9.26 18.27 -11.69
CA GLY A 109 -9.09 17.23 -10.69
C GLY A 109 -7.64 17.08 -10.22
N PRO A 110 -7.20 15.82 -9.99
CA PRO A 110 -5.86 15.50 -9.53
C PRO A 110 -4.74 15.99 -10.47
N GLU A 111 -4.94 16.03 -11.78
CA GLU A 111 -3.88 16.47 -12.71
C GLU A 111 -3.63 17.97 -12.61
N ARG A 112 -4.67 18.78 -12.42
CA ARG A 112 -4.55 20.23 -12.16
C ARG A 112 -3.79 20.50 -10.88
N ILE A 113 -4.11 19.76 -9.82
CA ILE A 113 -3.42 19.82 -8.53
C ILE A 113 -1.96 19.38 -8.69
N LEU A 114 -1.71 18.25 -9.36
CA LEU A 114 -0.38 17.72 -9.61
C LEU A 114 0.49 18.70 -10.40
N ASP A 115 -0.01 19.24 -11.51
CA ASP A 115 0.73 20.21 -12.32
C ASP A 115 1.08 21.46 -11.51
N THR A 116 0.15 21.95 -10.69
CA THR A 116 0.40 23.08 -9.78
C THR A 116 1.49 22.73 -8.76
N LEU A 117 1.41 21.57 -8.10
CA LEU A 117 2.39 21.11 -7.12
C LEU A 117 3.77 20.86 -7.74
N LEU A 118 3.84 20.37 -8.98
CA LEU A 118 5.09 20.22 -9.73
C LEU A 118 5.71 21.59 -10.01
N ARG A 119 4.92 22.54 -10.53
CA ARG A 119 5.35 23.91 -10.85
C ARG A 119 5.82 24.68 -9.62
N THR A 120 5.19 24.47 -8.47
CA THR A 120 5.57 25.13 -7.21
C THR A 120 6.55 24.31 -6.36
N GLY A 121 6.92 23.11 -6.80
CA GLY A 121 7.86 22.23 -6.12
C GLY A 121 9.33 22.66 -6.32
N PRO A 122 10.28 21.96 -5.67
CA PRO A 122 11.70 22.32 -5.69
C PRO A 122 12.34 22.39 -7.08
N TYR A 123 11.81 21.64 -8.04
CA TYR A 123 12.29 21.58 -9.42
C TYR A 123 11.30 22.20 -10.41
N GLY A 124 10.28 22.89 -9.91
CA GLY A 124 9.19 23.42 -10.71
C GLY A 124 9.55 24.68 -11.50
N GLU A 125 8.84 24.92 -12.61
CA GLU A 125 9.05 26.11 -13.43
C GLU A 125 8.40 27.39 -12.86
N ALA A 126 7.67 27.28 -11.75
CA ALA A 126 7.05 28.39 -11.04
C ALA A 126 6.21 29.31 -11.95
N PHE A 127 5.41 28.72 -12.84
CA PHE A 127 4.56 29.44 -13.79
C PHE A 127 5.36 30.50 -14.59
N GLY A 128 6.46 30.05 -15.20
CA GLY A 128 7.32 30.85 -16.08
C GLY A 128 8.47 31.59 -15.39
N ALA A 129 8.49 31.67 -14.06
CA ALA A 129 9.56 32.36 -13.32
C ALA A 129 10.90 31.58 -13.31
N ASN A 130 10.85 30.27 -13.51
CA ASN A 130 12.04 29.41 -13.61
C ASN A 130 12.02 28.62 -14.95
N PRO A 131 12.64 29.14 -16.03
CA PRO A 131 12.62 28.50 -17.35
C PRO A 131 13.28 27.12 -17.44
N LYS A 132 14.00 26.70 -16.40
CA LYS A 132 14.66 25.38 -16.32
C LYS A 132 13.87 24.37 -15.49
N GLY A 133 12.78 24.81 -14.86
CA GLY A 133 11.95 23.95 -14.05
C GLY A 133 11.03 23.08 -14.89
N ILE A 134 10.31 22.18 -14.22
CA ILE A 134 9.40 21.24 -14.86
C ILE A 134 7.93 21.57 -14.54
N ASN A 135 7.05 21.03 -15.37
CA ASN A 135 5.61 20.97 -15.18
C ASN A 135 5.09 19.58 -15.62
N LEU A 136 3.78 19.34 -15.58
CA LEU A 136 3.21 18.07 -16.00
C LEU A 136 3.49 17.75 -17.47
N GLN A 137 3.45 18.75 -18.36
CA GLN A 137 3.76 18.56 -19.78
C GLN A 137 5.20 18.06 -19.98
N THR A 138 6.15 18.57 -19.19
CA THR A 138 7.54 18.10 -19.22
C THR A 138 7.65 16.60 -18.93
N LEU A 139 6.81 16.08 -18.01
CA LEU A 139 6.77 14.66 -17.68
C LEU A 139 6.07 13.83 -18.76
N ARG A 140 5.03 14.37 -19.42
CA ARG A 140 4.40 13.74 -20.58
C ARG A 140 5.37 13.61 -21.76
N ASP A 141 6.15 14.66 -22.00
CA ASP A 141 7.17 14.68 -23.05
C ASP A 141 8.37 13.75 -22.72
N GLN A 142 8.51 13.33 -21.45
CA GLN A 142 9.57 12.45 -20.97
C GLN A 142 8.97 11.20 -20.30
N PRO A 143 8.46 10.22 -21.07
CA PRO A 143 7.73 9.06 -20.53
C PRO A 143 8.55 8.16 -19.60
N HIS A 144 9.88 8.26 -19.63
CA HIS A 144 10.77 7.56 -18.71
C HIS A 144 11.01 8.31 -17.38
N GLY A 145 10.38 9.48 -17.21
CA GLY A 145 10.55 10.35 -16.06
C GLY A 145 11.81 11.21 -16.13
N VAL A 146 11.93 12.10 -15.16
CA VAL A 146 13.07 13.01 -14.95
C VAL A 146 13.81 12.61 -13.69
N ASP A 147 15.13 12.50 -13.77
CA ASP A 147 16.03 12.25 -12.64
C ASP A 147 16.80 13.53 -12.29
N PHE A 148 16.52 14.08 -11.12
CA PHE A 148 17.10 15.32 -10.60
C PHE A 148 18.40 15.09 -9.83
N GLY A 149 18.86 13.85 -9.69
CA GLY A 149 20.11 13.51 -9.02
C GLY A 149 19.96 12.81 -7.69
N ALA A 150 21.08 12.68 -6.99
CA ALA A 150 21.13 12.04 -5.67
C ALA A 150 20.38 12.86 -4.61
N LEU A 151 19.92 12.18 -3.55
CA LEU A 151 19.42 12.87 -2.36
C LEU A 151 20.52 13.70 -1.70
N GLU A 152 20.15 14.86 -1.16
CA GLU A 152 21.03 15.76 -0.42
C GLU A 152 20.85 15.56 1.09
N PRO A 153 21.88 15.78 1.93
CA PRO A 153 21.73 15.75 3.39
C PRO A 153 20.72 16.79 3.89
N ARG A 154 19.70 16.34 4.63
CA ARG A 154 18.63 17.21 5.16
C ARG A 154 18.57 17.28 6.69
N ILE A 155 19.43 16.58 7.43
CA ILE A 155 19.50 16.74 8.89
C ILE A 155 20.32 18.00 9.19
N PRO A 156 19.84 18.92 10.07
CA PRO A 156 18.73 18.73 11.01
C PRO A 156 17.34 19.21 10.53
N GLU A 157 17.23 19.79 9.34
CA GLU A 157 15.99 20.39 8.80
C GLU A 157 14.76 19.48 8.86
N VAL A 158 14.92 18.18 8.61
CA VAL A 158 13.82 17.19 8.63
C VAL A 158 13.48 16.65 10.01
N LEU A 159 14.25 16.99 11.05
CA LEU A 159 13.95 16.55 12.40
C LEU A 159 12.63 17.18 12.87
N ARG A 160 11.73 16.33 13.36
CA ARG A 160 10.44 16.70 13.95
C ARG A 160 10.30 16.22 15.39
N THR A 161 11.43 15.84 16.01
CA THR A 161 11.49 15.46 17.42
C THR A 161 11.28 16.69 18.31
N PRO A 162 10.70 16.55 19.51
CA PRO A 162 10.51 17.66 20.45
C PRO A 162 11.82 18.38 20.77
N SER A 163 12.94 17.66 20.84
CA SER A 163 14.27 18.23 21.11
C SER A 163 14.96 18.88 19.90
N GLY A 164 14.43 18.69 18.68
CA GLY A 164 15.09 19.09 17.43
C GLY A 164 16.39 18.32 17.15
N LYS A 165 16.63 17.20 17.84
CA LYS A 165 17.82 16.34 17.74
C LYS A 165 17.42 14.89 17.44
N VAL A 166 18.41 14.08 17.09
CA VAL A 166 18.23 12.61 17.05
C VAL A 166 18.13 12.10 18.48
N GLU A 167 16.95 11.58 18.87
CA GLU A 167 16.70 11.04 20.20
C GLU A 167 17.14 9.59 20.27
N LEU A 168 18.34 9.36 20.83
CA LEU A 168 18.94 8.02 20.91
C LEU A 168 18.22 7.05 21.85
N ALA A 169 17.44 7.59 22.80
CA ALA A 169 16.72 6.81 23.80
C ALA A 169 15.36 7.46 24.11
N PRO A 170 14.38 7.36 23.19
CA PRO A 170 13.05 7.91 23.39
C PRO A 170 12.40 7.33 24.65
N THR A 171 11.81 8.18 25.49
CA THR A 171 11.32 7.78 26.82
C THR A 171 10.23 6.71 26.74
N GLU A 172 9.38 6.79 25.71
CA GLU A 172 8.29 5.86 25.44
C GLU A 172 8.82 4.46 25.11
N LEU A 173 9.90 4.36 24.33
CA LEU A 173 10.53 3.09 23.98
C LEU A 173 11.26 2.49 25.18
N LEU A 174 11.93 3.33 25.99
CA LEU A 174 12.60 2.87 27.21
C LEU A 174 11.62 2.34 28.26
N ALA A 175 10.46 3.00 28.40
CA ALA A 175 9.43 2.59 29.35
C ALA A 175 8.83 1.22 29.00
N ASP A 176 8.89 0.79 27.73
CA ASP A 176 8.36 -0.49 27.26
C ASP A 176 9.35 -1.67 27.43
N LEU A 177 10.59 -1.40 27.84
CA LEU A 177 11.63 -2.45 27.96
C LEU A 177 11.28 -3.54 28.98
N ASP A 178 10.58 -3.20 30.07
CA ASP A 178 10.17 -4.19 31.06
C ASP A 178 9.15 -5.17 30.48
N ARG A 179 8.20 -4.69 29.67
CA ARG A 179 7.24 -5.53 28.95
C ARG A 179 7.96 -6.44 27.94
N LEU A 180 8.91 -5.89 27.17
CA LEU A 180 9.71 -6.68 26.23
C LEU A 180 10.48 -7.79 26.96
N LYS A 181 11.14 -7.46 28.07
CA LYS A 181 11.90 -8.42 28.87
C LYS A 181 11.02 -9.55 29.40
N GLU A 182 9.82 -9.24 29.87
CA GLU A 182 8.86 -10.25 30.30
C GLU A 182 8.40 -11.13 29.13
N ALA A 183 8.06 -10.53 27.99
CA ALA A 183 7.65 -11.27 26.80
C ALA A 183 8.72 -12.25 26.31
N MET A 184 10.01 -11.90 26.43
CA MET A 184 11.12 -12.78 26.07
C MET A 184 11.19 -14.06 26.93
N HIS A 185 10.68 -14.03 28.18
CA HIS A 185 10.63 -15.22 29.05
C HIS A 185 9.42 -16.13 28.77
N GLN A 186 8.40 -15.63 28.07
CA GLN A 186 7.18 -16.36 27.76
C GLN A 186 7.25 -17.14 26.45
N VAL A 187 8.36 -17.05 25.72
CA VAL A 187 8.56 -17.75 24.44
C VAL A 187 8.70 -19.25 24.69
N ASP A 188 7.76 -20.03 24.13
CA ASP A 188 7.91 -21.49 24.03
C ASP A 188 8.97 -21.83 22.96
N VAL A 189 10.14 -22.23 23.42
CA VAL A 189 11.29 -22.59 22.56
C VAL A 189 11.07 -23.90 21.79
N ASP A 190 10.11 -24.71 22.20
CA ASP A 190 9.74 -25.97 21.54
C ASP A 190 8.50 -25.81 20.63
N GLY A 191 7.81 -24.67 20.72
CA GLY A 191 6.67 -24.32 19.88
C GLY A 191 7.06 -24.08 18.42
N LEU A 192 6.07 -24.20 17.53
CA LEU A 192 6.23 -23.82 16.12
C LEU A 192 5.77 -22.38 15.92
N LEU A 193 6.57 -21.59 15.21
CA LEU A 193 6.21 -20.23 14.81
C LEU A 193 5.94 -20.16 13.31
N LEU A 194 4.78 -19.62 12.95
CA LEU A 194 4.40 -19.36 11.57
C LEU A 194 4.92 -17.98 11.12
N VAL A 195 5.61 -17.98 9.98
CA VAL A 195 6.07 -16.77 9.32
C VAL A 195 5.45 -16.61 7.92
N GLY A 196 5.02 -15.40 7.61
CA GLY A 196 4.51 -15.07 6.28
C GLY A 196 5.63 -15.06 5.23
N ARG A 197 5.31 -15.47 4.00
CA ARG A 197 6.20 -15.25 2.84
C ARG A 197 5.48 -14.57 1.68
N ARG A 198 6.26 -13.89 0.85
CA ARG A 198 5.82 -13.34 -0.45
C ARG A 198 6.27 -14.26 -1.57
N HIS A 199 5.56 -14.20 -2.69
CA HIS A 199 5.95 -14.90 -3.91
C HIS A 199 6.08 -13.87 -5.04
N LEU A 200 7.13 -13.95 -5.87
CA LEU A 200 7.44 -12.95 -6.89
C LEU A 200 6.29 -12.65 -7.86
N ARG A 201 5.44 -13.65 -8.14
CA ARG A 201 4.25 -13.53 -8.99
C ARG A 201 2.99 -13.04 -8.26
N SER A 202 3.13 -12.57 -7.03
CA SER A 202 2.03 -12.14 -6.18
C SER A 202 2.34 -10.75 -5.65
N ASN A 203 1.36 -9.85 -5.79
CA ASN A 203 1.30 -8.61 -5.04
C ASN A 203 0.06 -8.69 -4.16
N ASN A 204 0.30 -8.89 -2.85
CA ASN A 204 -0.73 -9.13 -1.85
C ASN A 204 -1.76 -10.18 -2.32
N SER A 205 -3.04 -9.83 -2.35
CA SER A 205 -4.14 -10.69 -2.80
C SER A 205 -4.66 -10.31 -4.20
N TRP A 206 -4.04 -9.32 -4.86
CA TRP A 206 -4.61 -8.67 -6.05
C TRP A 206 -4.28 -9.40 -7.35
N MET A 207 -3.10 -10.01 -7.43
CA MET A 207 -2.58 -10.59 -8.69
C MET A 207 -3.05 -12.02 -8.97
N HIS A 208 -3.76 -12.65 -8.04
CA HIS A 208 -4.16 -14.06 -8.18
C HIS A 208 -5.28 -14.30 -9.20
N ASN A 209 -5.96 -13.25 -9.66
CA ASN A 209 -6.97 -13.38 -10.71
C ASN A 209 -6.40 -13.22 -12.13
N VAL A 210 -5.08 -13.18 -12.29
CA VAL A 210 -4.38 -13.08 -13.58
C VAL A 210 -3.79 -14.44 -13.94
N SER A 211 -4.30 -15.09 -14.99
CA SER A 211 -3.98 -16.48 -15.36
C SER A 211 -2.48 -16.72 -15.57
N VAL A 212 -1.79 -15.80 -16.25
CA VAL A 212 -0.35 -15.92 -16.54
C VAL A 212 0.52 -15.89 -15.28
N LEU A 213 0.06 -15.26 -14.21
CA LEU A 213 0.73 -15.23 -12.91
C LEU A 213 0.44 -16.49 -12.11
N MET A 214 -0.73 -17.11 -12.28
CA MET A 214 -1.17 -18.28 -11.49
C MET A 214 -0.91 -19.66 -12.10
N LYS A 215 -0.47 -19.74 -13.36
CA LYS A 215 -0.05 -21.00 -13.98
C LYS A 215 1.16 -21.66 -13.28
N GLY A 216 1.28 -22.98 -13.40
CA GLY A 216 2.39 -23.78 -12.87
C GLY A 216 2.04 -24.55 -11.59
N LYS A 217 3.06 -24.93 -10.81
CA LYS A 217 2.90 -25.67 -9.54
C LYS A 217 2.09 -24.86 -8.52
N PRO A 218 1.33 -25.53 -7.63
CA PRO A 218 0.74 -24.87 -6.46
C PRO A 218 1.81 -24.12 -5.66
N ARG A 219 1.45 -22.95 -5.12
CA ARG A 219 2.38 -22.10 -4.36
C ARG A 219 1.95 -21.87 -2.93
N CYS A 220 0.66 -22.06 -2.63
CA CYS A 220 0.14 -21.99 -1.29
C CYS A 220 0.41 -23.31 -0.55
N THR A 221 1.67 -23.48 -0.18
CA THR A 221 2.19 -24.65 0.56
C THR A 221 2.76 -24.22 1.90
N LEU A 222 2.70 -25.09 2.90
CA LEU A 222 3.35 -24.90 4.18
C LEU A 222 4.80 -25.39 4.08
N LEU A 223 5.76 -24.47 4.06
CA LEU A 223 7.17 -24.84 4.16
C LEU A 223 7.44 -25.33 5.57
N MET A 224 8.05 -26.50 5.70
CA MET A 224 8.34 -27.14 6.99
C MET A 224 9.70 -27.84 6.95
N HIS A 225 10.46 -27.73 8.04
CA HIS A 225 11.73 -28.45 8.16
C HIS A 225 11.48 -29.97 8.31
N PRO A 226 12.34 -30.85 7.76
CA PRO A 226 12.14 -32.31 7.85
C PRO A 226 11.96 -32.85 9.28
N GLU A 227 12.69 -32.28 10.25
CA GLU A 227 12.57 -32.69 11.66
C GLU A 227 11.21 -32.32 12.26
N ASP A 228 10.70 -31.12 11.95
CA ASP A 228 9.38 -30.70 12.40
C ASP A 228 8.30 -31.55 11.76
N ALA A 229 8.44 -31.84 10.46
CA ALA A 229 7.51 -32.71 9.74
C ALA A 229 7.44 -34.10 10.38
N THR A 230 8.60 -34.65 10.75
CA THR A 230 8.70 -35.93 11.47
C THR A 230 8.03 -35.85 12.84
N ARG A 231 8.27 -34.78 13.62
CA ARG A 231 7.61 -34.56 14.92
C ARG A 231 6.10 -34.47 14.82
N ALA A 232 5.60 -33.80 13.78
CA ALA A 232 4.16 -33.59 13.56
C ALA A 232 3.48 -34.76 12.82
N GLY A 233 4.24 -35.79 12.39
CA GLY A 233 3.72 -36.93 11.64
C GLY A 233 3.23 -36.59 10.25
N VAL A 234 3.70 -35.49 9.65
CA VAL A 234 3.29 -35.04 8.31
C VAL A 234 4.32 -35.45 7.26
N VAL A 235 3.85 -35.70 6.03
CA VAL A 235 4.69 -36.10 4.89
C VAL A 235 4.70 -35.01 3.82
N ASP A 236 5.75 -35.00 3.00
CA ASP A 236 5.85 -34.08 1.86
C ASP A 236 4.68 -34.29 0.88
N GLY A 237 4.06 -33.20 0.44
CA GLY A 237 2.84 -33.21 -0.37
C GLY A 237 1.56 -33.66 0.39
N GLY A 238 1.67 -34.05 1.66
CA GLY A 238 0.54 -34.36 2.53
C GLY A 238 -0.19 -33.10 2.99
N ASN A 239 -1.34 -33.27 3.64
CA ASN A 239 -2.08 -32.16 4.26
C ASN A 239 -1.78 -32.07 5.75
N ALA A 240 -1.55 -30.86 6.23
CA ALA A 240 -1.40 -30.56 7.64
C ALA A 240 -2.46 -29.56 8.08
N ARG A 241 -3.04 -29.79 9.26
CA ARG A 241 -3.86 -28.80 9.95
C ARG A 241 -2.93 -27.90 10.73
N ILE A 242 -3.04 -26.60 10.50
CA ILE A 242 -2.31 -25.56 11.22
C ILE A 242 -3.32 -24.81 12.07
N THR A 243 -3.10 -24.75 13.38
CA THR A 243 -4.01 -24.13 14.34
C THR A 243 -3.26 -23.11 15.18
N SER A 244 -3.77 -21.88 15.27
CA SER A 244 -3.33 -20.88 16.23
C SER A 244 -4.38 -20.72 17.34
N ARG A 245 -4.21 -19.74 18.23
CA ARG A 245 -5.21 -19.42 19.26
C ARG A 245 -6.61 -19.15 18.67
N VAL A 246 -6.68 -18.48 17.51
CA VAL A 246 -7.91 -17.89 16.99
C VAL A 246 -8.51 -18.63 15.79
N GLY A 247 -7.79 -19.59 15.21
CA GLY A 247 -8.30 -20.28 14.03
C GLY A 247 -7.48 -21.47 13.58
N SER A 248 -7.99 -22.15 12.56
CA SER A 248 -7.38 -23.34 11.97
C SER A 248 -7.58 -23.37 10.46
N ILE A 249 -6.56 -23.82 9.74
CA ILE A 249 -6.56 -24.01 8.28
C ILE A 249 -5.89 -25.34 7.92
N VAL A 250 -6.12 -25.84 6.70
CA VAL A 250 -5.46 -27.05 6.19
C VAL A 250 -4.69 -26.71 4.93
N ALA A 251 -3.38 -26.95 4.92
CA ALA A 251 -2.52 -26.66 3.78
C ALA A 251 -1.68 -27.87 3.38
N VAL A 252 -1.28 -27.91 2.12
CA VAL A 252 -0.33 -28.91 1.61
C VAL A 252 1.07 -28.60 2.12
N VAL A 253 1.75 -29.60 2.67
CA VAL A 253 3.12 -29.48 3.21
C VAL A 253 4.14 -29.57 2.08
N GLU A 254 5.15 -28.71 2.15
CA GLU A 254 6.36 -28.77 1.33
C GLU A 254 7.57 -28.85 2.27
N ILE A 255 8.21 -30.01 2.33
CA ILE A 255 9.34 -30.27 3.22
C ILE A 255 10.61 -29.72 2.60
N THR A 256 11.35 -28.89 3.35
CA THR A 256 12.60 -28.29 2.87
C THR A 256 13.56 -27.97 4.01
N GLN A 257 14.87 -28.08 3.75
CA GLN A 257 15.92 -27.63 4.67
C GLN A 257 16.15 -26.11 4.62
N ASN A 258 15.51 -25.40 3.68
CA ASN A 258 15.65 -23.95 3.52
C ASN A 258 14.80 -23.14 4.51
N ILE A 259 14.30 -23.78 5.57
CA ILE A 259 13.57 -23.15 6.67
C ILE A 259 14.15 -23.65 7.99
N ARG A 260 14.27 -22.74 8.96
CA ARG A 260 14.82 -23.07 10.27
C ARG A 260 13.92 -24.09 10.99
N PRO A 261 14.48 -25.07 11.72
CA PRO A 261 13.69 -25.88 12.66
C PRO A 261 12.86 -25.00 13.60
N ARG A 262 11.65 -25.47 13.95
CA ARG A 262 10.63 -24.75 14.74
C ARG A 262 10.01 -23.52 14.05
N VAL A 263 10.31 -23.29 12.78
CA VAL A 263 9.68 -22.25 11.96
C VAL A 263 8.96 -22.91 10.78
N VAL A 264 7.73 -22.50 10.54
CA VAL A 264 6.97 -22.89 9.35
C VAL A 264 6.56 -21.65 8.57
N SER A 265 6.38 -21.77 7.27
CA SER A 265 6.01 -20.63 6.44
C SER A 265 4.84 -20.90 5.53
N LEU A 266 3.94 -19.93 5.43
CA LEU A 266 2.79 -19.93 4.53
C LEU A 266 2.78 -18.61 3.73
N PRO A 267 2.42 -18.61 2.43
CA PRO A 267 2.42 -17.36 1.68
C PRO A 267 1.15 -16.55 1.99
N HIS A 268 1.31 -15.24 2.09
CA HIS A 268 0.17 -14.33 2.25
C HIS A 268 -0.63 -14.18 0.95
N GLY A 269 -1.92 -13.82 1.07
CA GLY A 269 -2.73 -13.30 -0.04
C GLY A 269 -3.61 -14.33 -0.74
N TRP A 270 -3.69 -15.53 -0.17
CA TRP A 270 -4.51 -16.65 -0.66
C TRP A 270 -5.83 -16.76 0.12
N GLY A 271 -6.65 -17.75 -0.20
CA GLY A 271 -7.98 -17.97 0.38
C GLY A 271 -9.15 -17.46 -0.48
N HIS A 272 -8.98 -17.40 -1.80
CA HIS A 272 -9.97 -16.83 -2.73
C HIS A 272 -11.20 -17.72 -3.00
N GLY A 273 -11.33 -18.85 -2.31
CA GLY A 273 -12.39 -19.85 -2.52
C GLY A 273 -13.71 -19.55 -1.81
N VAL A 274 -13.85 -18.38 -1.18
CA VAL A 274 -15.04 -18.03 -0.41
C VAL A 274 -16.22 -17.72 -1.34
N SER A 275 -17.41 -18.22 -1.00
CA SER A 275 -18.64 -17.95 -1.77
C SER A 275 -18.90 -16.44 -1.94
N GLY A 276 -19.28 -16.05 -3.16
CA GLY A 276 -19.48 -14.66 -3.57
C GLY A 276 -18.21 -13.90 -3.95
N THR A 277 -17.04 -14.56 -3.94
CA THR A 277 -15.80 -13.98 -4.48
C THR A 277 -15.87 -13.99 -6.01
N LYS A 278 -15.87 -12.80 -6.64
CA LYS A 278 -15.92 -12.63 -8.10
C LYS A 278 -14.54 -12.70 -8.76
N MET A 279 -13.67 -13.60 -8.31
CA MET A 279 -12.32 -13.82 -8.84
C MET A 279 -12.15 -15.27 -9.31
N THR A 280 -12.74 -15.60 -10.46
CA THR A 280 -12.85 -16.98 -10.95
C THR A 280 -11.50 -17.68 -11.07
N ILE A 281 -10.48 -17.01 -11.63
CA ILE A 281 -9.14 -17.60 -11.79
C ILE A 281 -8.48 -17.82 -10.43
N ALA A 282 -8.64 -16.88 -9.49
CA ALA A 282 -8.07 -17.02 -8.16
C ALA A 282 -8.75 -18.16 -7.39
N ALA A 283 -10.05 -18.37 -7.57
CA ALA A 283 -10.82 -19.42 -6.89
C ALA A 283 -10.41 -20.84 -7.32
N GLU A 284 -10.05 -21.06 -8.59
CA GLU A 284 -9.55 -22.35 -9.10
C GLU A 284 -8.31 -22.86 -8.32
N ARG A 285 -7.53 -21.93 -7.79
CA ARG A 285 -6.32 -22.21 -7.00
C ARG A 285 -6.37 -21.38 -5.72
N ALA A 286 -7.48 -21.48 -4.99
CA ALA A 286 -7.74 -20.61 -3.85
C ALA A 286 -6.62 -20.59 -2.81
N GLY A 287 -5.97 -21.73 -2.55
CA GLY A 287 -5.06 -21.87 -1.41
C GLY A 287 -5.79 -21.63 -0.10
N VAL A 288 -5.05 -21.21 0.92
CA VAL A 288 -5.59 -20.93 2.26
C VAL A 288 -5.28 -19.51 2.72
N ASN A 289 -6.20 -18.91 3.48
CA ASN A 289 -5.99 -17.59 4.06
C ASN A 289 -5.20 -17.70 5.36
N SER A 290 -3.92 -17.30 5.35
CA SER A 290 -3.07 -17.29 6.54
C SER A 290 -3.60 -16.36 7.65
N ASN A 291 -4.35 -15.31 7.31
CA ASN A 291 -4.86 -14.35 8.29
C ASN A 291 -5.94 -14.95 9.21
N VAL A 292 -6.47 -16.15 8.88
CA VAL A 292 -7.32 -16.92 9.81
C VAL A 292 -6.56 -17.33 11.07
N LEU A 293 -5.22 -17.41 10.99
CA LEU A 293 -4.37 -17.77 12.11
C LEU A 293 -3.87 -16.54 12.88
N THR A 294 -4.08 -15.33 12.36
CA THR A 294 -3.61 -14.09 12.95
C THR A 294 -4.55 -13.65 14.07
N ASP A 295 -4.00 -13.55 15.27
CA ASP A 295 -4.68 -13.09 16.46
C ASP A 295 -4.95 -11.58 16.41
N GLU A 296 -6.22 -11.19 16.40
CA GLU A 296 -6.67 -9.80 16.37
C GLU A 296 -6.34 -9.00 17.65
N ASP A 297 -6.10 -9.68 18.78
CA ASP A 297 -5.76 -9.07 20.06
C ASP A 297 -4.25 -8.81 20.19
N GLN A 298 -3.43 -9.28 19.23
CA GLN A 298 -1.98 -9.11 19.25
C GLN A 298 -1.53 -7.89 18.44
N MET A 299 -1.00 -6.90 19.15
CA MET A 299 -0.55 -5.63 18.58
C MET A 299 0.67 -5.10 19.31
N ASP A 300 1.57 -4.44 18.58
CA ASP A 300 2.62 -3.64 19.19
C ASP A 300 2.01 -2.37 19.83
N PRO A 301 2.08 -2.21 21.16
CA PRO A 301 1.33 -1.17 21.87
C PRO A 301 1.82 0.25 21.55
N LEU A 302 3.05 0.40 21.07
CA LEU A 302 3.63 1.71 20.75
C LEU A 302 3.26 2.19 19.34
N SER A 303 3.32 1.30 18.34
CA SER A 303 3.02 1.66 16.96
C SER A 303 1.58 1.37 16.52
N GLY A 304 0.84 0.55 17.28
CA GLY A 304 -0.46 0.03 16.88
C GLY A 304 -0.38 -1.03 15.76
N THR A 305 0.80 -1.55 15.46
CA THR A 305 1.00 -2.51 14.38
C THR A 305 0.53 -3.90 14.78
N SER A 306 -0.35 -4.52 13.98
CA SER A 306 -0.78 -5.91 14.19
C SER A 306 0.39 -6.89 14.06
N VAL A 307 0.43 -7.92 14.91
CA VAL A 307 1.45 -8.97 14.85
C VAL A 307 1.07 -9.99 13.77
N LEU A 308 1.65 -9.83 12.57
CA LEU A 308 1.37 -10.68 11.39
C LEU A 308 2.45 -11.74 11.12
N ASN A 309 3.40 -11.91 12.03
CA ASN A 309 4.56 -12.77 11.86
C ASN A 309 5.02 -13.34 13.20
N GLY A 310 5.64 -14.52 13.19
CA GLY A 310 6.02 -15.23 14.42
C GLY A 310 4.81 -15.72 15.21
N ILE A 311 3.75 -16.16 14.51
CA ILE A 311 2.49 -16.58 15.13
C ILE A 311 2.67 -17.99 15.71
N PRO A 312 2.46 -18.22 17.01
CA PRO A 312 2.50 -19.56 17.58
C PRO A 312 1.42 -20.46 16.96
N VAL A 313 1.82 -21.63 16.49
CA VAL A 313 0.92 -22.60 15.86
C VAL A 313 1.19 -24.03 16.34
N HIS A 314 0.14 -24.83 16.34
CA HIS A 314 0.21 -26.28 16.43
C HIS A 314 -0.04 -26.90 15.05
N ILE A 315 0.69 -27.98 14.74
CA ILE A 315 0.59 -28.67 13.46
C ILE A 315 0.38 -30.18 13.69
N GLU A 316 -0.62 -30.72 13.00
CA GLU A 316 -0.95 -32.14 12.99
C GLU A 316 -1.26 -32.64 11.57
N ALA A 317 -1.02 -33.93 11.31
CA ALA A 317 -1.40 -34.55 10.06
C ALA A 317 -2.92 -34.71 9.92
N VAL A 318 -3.44 -34.39 8.73
CA VAL A 318 -4.84 -34.68 8.39
C VAL A 318 -4.92 -36.07 7.80
N ILE A 319 -5.49 -37.01 8.55
CA ILE A 319 -5.78 -38.36 8.05
C ILE A 319 -7.09 -38.28 7.25
N HIS A 320 -7.00 -38.48 5.95
CA HIS A 320 -8.20 -38.68 5.13
C HIS A 320 -8.76 -40.07 5.42
N SER A 321 -9.95 -40.11 6.02
CA SER A 321 -10.79 -41.32 6.13
C SER A 321 -11.51 -41.60 4.83
#